data_AF-K2CPX0-F1
#
_entry.id   AF-K2CPX0-F1
#
_cell.length_a   1.000
_cell.length_b   1.000
_cell.length_c   1.000
_cell.angle_alpha   90.00
_cell.angle_beta   90.00
_cell.angle_gamma   90.00
#
_symmetry.space_group_name_H-M   'P 1'
#
loop_
_entity.id
_entity.type
_entity.pdbx_description
1 polymer ?
#
loop_
_entity_poly.entity_id
_entity_poly.type
_entity_poly.pdbx_seq_one_letter_code
_entity_poly.pdbx_strand_id
1 'polypeptide(L)'
;MNTEFGRLLLNWYAVHARQMPWRGKTDAYAIWVSEIMLQQTQVNTVIPYYDRWMQKFPNVQALASAKEHDVLNVWEGLGYYSRARNML
;
A
#
# COMPACT_ATOMS: atom_id res chain seq x y z
N MET A 1 -29.51 -2.00 16.67
CA MET A 1 -29.07 -2.93 15.61
C MET A 1 -27.72 -2.49 15.02
N ASN A 2 -26.61 -2.55 15.78
CA ASN A 2 -25.30 -2.24 15.18
C ASN A 2 -24.09 -2.88 15.87
N THR A 3 -24.19 -3.25 17.14
CA THR A 3 -23.11 -3.96 17.85
C THR A 3 -22.97 -5.42 17.40
N GLU A 4 -24.10 -6.08 17.12
CA GLU A 4 -24.09 -7.48 16.69
C GLU A 4 -23.47 -7.68 15.31
N PHE A 5 -23.83 -6.83 14.34
CA PHE A 5 -23.25 -6.87 13.00
C PHE A 5 -21.73 -6.65 13.04
N GLY A 6 -21.27 -5.60 13.75
CA GLY A 6 -19.84 -5.34 13.90
C GLY A 6 -19.09 -6.51 14.54
N ARG A 7 -19.65 -7.12 15.59
CA ARG A 7 -19.06 -8.30 16.23
C ARG A 7 -18.97 -9.49 15.26
N LEU A 8 -20.02 -9.78 14.51
CA LEU A 8 -20.02 -10.88 13.54
C LEU A 8 -18.99 -10.66 12.44
N LEU A 9 -18.89 -9.43 11.91
CA LEU A 9 -17.91 -9.07 10.89
C LEU A 9 -16.47 -9.20 11.41
N LEU A 10 -16.20 -8.71 12.62
CA LEU A 10 -14.88 -8.80 13.24
C LEU A 10 -14.48 -10.24 13.53
N ASN A 11 -15.42 -11.06 14.03
CA ASN A 11 -15.17 -12.49 14.28
C ASN A 11 -14.86 -13.24 12.98
N TRP A 12 -15.60 -12.96 11.90
CA TRP A 12 -15.31 -13.55 10.59
C TRP A 12 -13.94 -13.09 10.07
N TYR A 13 -13.62 -11.79 10.17
CA TYR A 13 -12.34 -11.24 9.72
C TYR A 13 -11.16 -11.87 10.46
N ALA A 14 -11.28 -12.09 11.77
CA ALA A 14 -10.23 -12.71 12.58
C ALA A 14 -9.82 -14.11 12.07
N VAL A 15 -10.75 -14.86 11.47
CA VAL A 15 -10.50 -16.22 10.96
C VAL A 15 -10.18 -16.23 9.46
N HIS A 16 -10.79 -15.34 8.68
CA HIS A 16 -10.78 -15.40 7.21
C HIS A 16 -9.99 -14.27 6.52
N ALA A 17 -9.34 -13.38 7.27
CA ALA A 17 -8.55 -12.30 6.67
C ALA A 17 -7.43 -12.84 5.77
N ARG A 18 -7.38 -12.33 4.54
CA ARG A 18 -6.25 -12.55 3.63
C ARG A 18 -4.97 -11.90 4.18
N GLN A 19 -3.86 -12.62 4.03
CA GLN A 19 -2.52 -12.09 4.30
C GLN A 19 -2.10 -11.18 3.15
N MET A 20 -1.59 -10.00 3.48
CA MET A 20 -1.03 -9.03 2.52
C MET A 20 0.18 -8.35 3.18
N PRO A 21 1.24 -8.00 2.43
CA PRO A 21 2.48 -7.48 3.03
C PRO A 21 2.31 -6.24 3.90
N TRP A 22 1.32 -5.38 3.59
CA TRP A 22 1.01 -4.16 4.33
C TRP A 22 0.06 -4.37 5.51
N ARG A 23 -0.59 -5.53 5.65
CA ARG A 23 -1.47 -5.82 6.80
C ARG A 23 -0.65 -6.14 8.05
N GLY A 24 -1.14 -5.69 9.21
CA GLY A 24 -0.46 -5.86 10.49
C GLY A 24 0.69 -4.88 10.74
N LYS A 25 1.00 -4.02 9.76
CA LYS A 25 1.91 -2.88 9.96
C LYS A 25 1.19 -1.76 10.71
N THR A 26 1.92 -1.05 11.56
CA THR A 26 1.49 0.18 12.23
C THR A 26 2.17 1.43 11.68
N ASP A 27 3.12 1.25 10.76
CA ASP A 27 3.82 2.35 10.11
C ASP A 27 2.89 3.07 9.12
N ALA A 28 2.62 4.35 9.40
CA ALA A 28 1.77 5.20 8.58
C ALA A 28 2.28 5.33 7.13
N TYR A 29 3.60 5.36 6.92
CA TYR A 29 4.18 5.44 5.58
C TYR A 29 3.90 4.17 4.79
N ALA A 30 4.21 3.01 5.37
CA ALA A 30 3.95 1.71 4.77
C ALA A 30 2.46 1.47 4.45
N ILE A 31 1.55 1.95 5.32
CA ILE A 31 0.10 1.89 5.07
C ILE A 31 -0.28 2.82 3.92
N TRP A 32 0.15 4.09 3.97
CA TRP A 32 -0.15 5.09 2.94
C TRP A 32 0.28 4.64 1.53
N VAL A 33 1.50 4.11 1.38
CA VAL A 33 2.00 3.58 0.11
C VAL A 33 1.05 2.50 -0.44
N SER A 34 0.64 1.55 0.42
CA SER A 34 -0.24 0.46 -0.01
C SER A 34 -1.60 0.96 -0.48
N GLU A 35 -2.18 1.95 0.23
CA GLU A 35 -3.46 2.54 -0.12
C GLU A 35 -3.40 3.30 -1.45
N ILE A 36 -2.33 4.08 -1.71
CA ILE A 36 -2.17 4.76 -3.00
C ILE A 36 -2.02 3.75 -4.15
N MET A 37 -1.24 2.69 -3.96
CA MET A 37 -1.06 1.65 -4.99
C MET A 37 -2.36 0.90 -5.30
N LEU A 38 -3.19 0.62 -4.29
CA LEU A 38 -4.45 -0.12 -4.43
C LEU A 38 -5.56 0.68 -5.12
N GLN A 39 -5.42 2.00 -5.29
CA GLN A 39 -6.36 2.79 -6.06
C GLN A 39 -6.40 2.30 -7.52
N GLN A 40 -7.57 1.80 -7.93
CA GLN A 40 -7.82 1.29 -9.29
C GLN A 40 -6.83 0.20 -9.76
N THR A 41 -6.17 -0.50 -8.83
CA THR A 41 -5.22 -1.59 -9.13
C THR A 41 -5.53 -2.80 -8.25
N GLN A 42 -5.51 -4.00 -8.83
CA GLN A 42 -5.83 -5.23 -8.10
C GLN A 42 -4.72 -5.62 -7.11
N VAL A 43 -5.10 -6.24 -5.98
CA VAL A 43 -4.17 -6.66 -4.91
C VAL A 43 -3.01 -7.50 -5.43
N ASN A 44 -3.27 -8.53 -6.25
CA ASN A 44 -2.23 -9.43 -6.74
C ASN A 44 -1.20 -8.69 -7.61
N THR A 45 -1.63 -7.65 -8.32
CA THR A 45 -0.73 -6.78 -9.09
C THR A 45 0.10 -5.90 -8.16
N VAL A 46 -0.49 -5.37 -7.08
CA VAL A 46 0.20 -4.43 -6.16
C VAL A 46 1.30 -5.09 -5.33
N ILE A 47 1.11 -6.34 -4.88
CA ILE A 47 2.06 -7.04 -3.98
C ILE A 47 3.54 -6.89 -4.40
N PRO A 48 3.95 -7.31 -5.62
CA PRO A 48 5.35 -7.21 -6.02
C PRO A 48 5.86 -5.77 -6.17
N TYR A 49 4.98 -4.79 -6.43
CA TYR A 49 5.37 -3.39 -6.51
C TYR A 49 5.56 -2.77 -5.13
N TYR A 50 4.67 -3.11 -4.19
CA TYR A 50 4.78 -2.70 -2.81
C TYR A 50 6.10 -3.18 -2.21
N ASP A 51 6.45 -4.46 -2.40
CA ASP A 51 7.69 -5.02 -1.86
C ASP A 51 8.93 -4.32 -2.42
N ARG A 52 8.99 -4.10 -3.75
CA ARG A 52 10.08 -3.34 -4.39
C ARG A 52 10.15 -1.89 -3.92
N TRP A 53 9.00 -1.24 -3.78
CA TRP A 53 8.92 0.13 -3.30
C TRP A 53 9.44 0.25 -1.89
N MET A 54 8.97 -0.58 -0.95
CA MET A 54 9.39 -0.55 0.44
C MET A 54 10.87 -0.94 0.61
N GLN A 55 11.44 -1.73 -0.31
CA GLN A 55 12.87 -2.00 -0.33
C GLN A 55 13.68 -0.77 -0.76
N LYS A 56 13.22 -0.02 -1.76
CA LYS A 56 13.94 1.14 -2.32
C LYS A 56 13.74 2.42 -1.50
N PHE A 57 12.52 2.65 -1.05
CA PHE A 57 12.07 3.80 -0.28
C PHE A 57 11.46 3.29 1.03
N PRO A 58 12.28 2.90 2.03
CA PRO A 58 11.77 2.25 3.24
C PRO A 58 11.03 3.18 4.20
N ASN A 59 11.17 4.51 4.03
CA ASN A 59 10.51 5.52 4.84
C ASN A 59 10.25 6.80 4.03
N VAL A 60 9.46 7.72 4.61
CA VAL A 60 9.08 8.97 3.96
C VAL A 60 10.28 9.87 3.65
N GLN A 61 11.33 9.85 4.47
CA GLN A 61 12.55 10.65 4.23
C GLN A 61 13.33 10.14 3.02
N ALA A 62 13.41 8.82 2.84
CA ALA A 62 14.02 8.19 1.68
C ALA A 62 13.25 8.51 0.39
N LEU A 63 11.91 8.53 0.45
CA LEU A 63 11.08 8.96 -0.67
C LEU A 63 11.26 10.46 -0.98
N ALA A 64 11.22 11.32 0.04
CA ALA A 64 11.36 12.77 -0.13
C ALA A 64 12.74 13.19 -0.67
N SER A 65 13.77 12.37 -0.43
CA SER A 65 15.13 12.59 -0.94
C SER A 65 15.36 12.00 -2.34
N ALA A 66 14.39 11.23 -2.87
CA ALA A 66 14.53 10.55 -4.14
C ALA A 66 14.36 11.53 -5.31
N LYS A 67 15.01 11.23 -6.44
CA LYS A 67 14.73 11.93 -7.69
C LYS A 67 13.42 11.43 -8.26
N GLU A 68 12.62 12.32 -8.85
CA GLU A 68 11.35 11.93 -9.49
C GLU A 68 11.54 10.77 -10.47
N HIS A 69 12.61 10.79 -11.27
CA HIS A 69 12.92 9.70 -12.20
C HIS A 69 13.06 8.33 -11.51
N ASP A 70 13.72 8.26 -10.34
CA ASP A 70 13.86 7.01 -9.59
C ASP A 70 12.50 6.51 -9.08
N VAL A 71 11.63 7.43 -8.65
CA VAL A 71 10.28 7.10 -8.20
C VAL A 71 9.42 6.57 -9.35
N LEU A 72 9.44 7.23 -10.51
CA LEU A 72 8.66 6.79 -11.67
C LEU A 72 9.16 5.45 -12.21
N ASN A 73 10.47 5.18 -12.15
CA ASN A 73 11.04 3.89 -12.57
C ASN A 73 10.54 2.74 -11.66
N VAL A 74 10.46 2.95 -10.35
CA VAL A 74 9.93 1.91 -9.42
C VAL A 74 8.41 1.73 -9.58
N TRP A 75 7.70 2.77 -10.02
CA TRP A 75 6.26 2.74 -10.31
C TRP A 75 5.90 2.18 -11.69
N GLU A 76 6.89 1.99 -12.57
CA GLU A 76 6.68 1.64 -13.97
C GLU A 76 5.83 0.36 -14.13
N GLY A 77 4.69 0.49 -14.81
CA GLY A 77 3.75 -0.63 -15.04
C GLY A 77 2.51 -0.65 -14.13
N LEU A 78 2.47 0.15 -13.05
CA LEU A 78 1.24 0.30 -12.23
C LEU A 78 0.18 1.22 -12.85
N GLY A 79 0.55 2.00 -13.86
CA GLY A 79 -0.34 3.01 -14.46
C GLY A 79 -0.65 4.18 -13.52
N TYR A 80 -1.38 5.17 -14.03
CA TYR A 80 -1.76 6.39 -13.31
C TYR A 80 -0.57 7.05 -12.57
N TYR A 81 0.48 7.42 -13.30
CA TYR A 81 1.73 7.98 -12.75
C TYR A 81 1.55 9.27 -11.93
N SER A 82 0.43 9.98 -12.08
CA SER A 82 0.08 11.10 -11.20
C SER A 82 0.02 10.69 -9.72
N ARG A 83 -0.36 9.44 -9.42
CA ARG A 83 -0.35 8.92 -8.04
C ARG A 83 1.06 8.96 -7.44
N ALA A 84 2.06 8.47 -8.17
CA ALA A 84 3.46 8.49 -7.73
C ALA A 84 3.98 9.91 -7.58
N ARG A 85 3.67 10.80 -8.53
CA ARG A 85 4.09 12.21 -8.48
C ARG A 85 3.49 12.97 -7.29
N ASN A 86 2.24 12.70 -6.94
CA ASN A 86 1.58 13.35 -5.81
C ASN A 86 2.11 12.86 -4.45
N MET A 87 2.97 11.83 -4.42
CA MET A 87 3.64 11.37 -3.21
C MET A 87 5.00 12.04 -2.97
N LEU A 88 5.54 12.75 -3.97
CA LEU A 88 6.76 13.56 -3.88
C LEU A 88 6.43 14.99 -3.43
#